data_AF-A0A357LN58-F1
#
_entry.id   AF-A0A357LN58-F1
#
_cell.length_a   1.000
_cell.length_b   1.000
_cell.length_c   1.000
_cell.angle_alpha   90.00
_cell.angle_beta   90.00
_cell.angle_gamma   90.00
#
_symmetry.space_group_name_H-M   'P 1'
#
loop_
_entity.id
_entity.type
_entity.pdbx_description
1 polymer ?
#
loop_
_entity_poly.entity_id
_entity_poly.type
_entity_poly.pdbx_seq_one_letter_code
_entity_poly.pdbx_strand_id
1 'polypeptide(L)' 'SGVQFHQKIGFQFVARLPEVGFKFDRWLDLILLQKIL' A
#
# COMPACT_ATOMS: atom_id res chain seq x y z
N SER A 1 6.18 1.91 8.81
CA SER A 1 5.14 2.19 9.81
C SER A 1 3.72 1.95 9.27
N GLY A 2 3.33 2.55 8.14
CA GLY A 2 1.97 2.40 7.58
C GLY A 2 1.54 0.95 7.28
N VAL A 3 2.31 0.19 6.50
CA VAL A 3 1.94 -1.20 6.12
C VAL A 3 1.73 -2.10 7.35
N GLN A 4 2.68 -2.09 8.28
CA GLN A 4 2.61 -2.90 9.51
C GLN A 4 1.41 -2.53 10.39
N PHE A 5 1.05 -1.25 10.47
CA PHE A 5 -0.16 -0.83 11.18
C PHE A 5 -1.41 -1.47 10.57
N HIS A 6 -1.58 -1.38 9.26
CA HIS A 6 -2.73 -1.95 8.56
C HIS A 6 -2.80 -3.47 8.71
N GLN A 7 -1.64 -4.16 8.63
CA GLN A 7 -1.57 -5.61 8.87
C GLN A 7 -2.05 -5.98 10.28
N LYS A 8 -1.67 -5.22 11.32
CA LYS A 8 -2.09 -5.47 12.70
C LYS A 8 -3.60 -5.33 12.93
N ILE A 9 -4.29 -4.50 12.15
CA ILE A 9 -5.74 -4.30 12.26
C ILE A 9 -6.57 -5.15 11.27
N GLY A 10 -5.93 -6.15 10.65
CA GLY A 10 -6.59 -7.19 9.87
C GLY A 10 -6.63 -6.95 8.35
N PHE A 11 -5.91 -5.97 7.82
CA PHE A 11 -5.73 -5.86 6.37
C PHE A 11 -4.69 -6.86 5.87
N GLN A 12 -4.97 -7.46 4.72
CA GLN A 12 -4.10 -8.39 4.01
C GLN A 12 -3.49 -7.73 2.79
N PHE A 13 -2.30 -8.19 2.41
CA PHE A 13 -1.64 -7.75 1.18
C PHE A 13 -2.39 -8.27 -0.05
N VAL A 14 -2.59 -7.39 -1.03
CA VAL A 14 -3.19 -7.74 -2.32
C VAL A 14 -2.16 -7.63 -3.43
N ALA A 15 -1.51 -6.48 -3.57
CA ALA A 15 -0.58 -6.23 -4.66
C ALA A 15 0.41 -5.11 -4.32
N ARG A 16 1.56 -5.13 -5.02
CA ARG A 16 2.44 -3.98 -5.18
C ARG A 16 2.35 -3.52 -6.62
N LEU A 17 2.05 -2.25 -6.82
CA LEU A 17 2.01 -1.63 -8.13
C LEU A 17 3.17 -0.62 -8.19
N PRO A 18 4.22 -0.90 -8.96
CA PRO A 18 5.36 0.00 -9.04
C PRO A 18 5.01 1.25 -9.86
N GLU A 19 5.55 2.40 -9.44
CA GLU A 19 5.55 3.65 -10.23
C GLU A 19 4.17 4.13 -10.73
N VAL A 20 3.10 3.85 -9.99
CA VAL A 20 1.73 4.26 -10.38
C VAL A 20 1.34 5.65 -9.92
N GLY A 21 2.16 6.30 -9.08
CA GLY A 21 1.98 7.68 -8.66
C GLY A 21 3.20 8.53 -8.96
N PHE A 22 2.99 9.79 -9.35
CA PHE A 22 4.07 10.77 -9.53
C PHE A 22 3.82 12.00 -8.64
N LYS A 23 4.79 12.31 -7.78
CA LYS A 23 4.68 13.48 -6.86
C LYS A 23 6.06 13.90 -6.35
N PHE A 24 6.30 15.20 -6.25
CA PHE A 24 7.58 15.77 -5.79
C PHE A 24 8.77 15.28 -6.62
N ASP A 25 8.60 15.28 -7.95
CA ASP A 25 9.62 14.87 -8.93
C ASP A 25 10.16 13.43 -8.72
N ARG A 26 9.28 12.53 -8.26
CA ARG A 26 9.59 11.10 -8.09
C ARG A 26 8.38 10.23 -8.39
N TRP A 27 8.66 9.05 -8.91
CA TRP A 27 7.72 7.94 -8.99
C TRP A 27 7.55 7.26 -7.64
N LEU A 28 6.34 6.78 -7.38
CA LEU A 28 5.93 6.16 -6.11
C LEU A 28 5.25 4.83 -6.38
N ASP A 29 5.57 3.86 -5.53
CA ASP A 29 4.90 2.57 -5.51
C ASP A 29 3.66 2.61 -4.63
N LEU A 30 2.63 1.87 -5.05
CA LEU A 30 1.45 1.59 -4.26
C LEU A 30 1.54 0.18 -3.66
N ILE A 31 1.32 0.08 -2.35
CA ILE A 31 1.03 -1.19 -1.68
C ILE A 31 -0.47 -1.24 -1.41
N LEU A 32 -1.18 -2.08 -2.17
CA LEU A 32 -2.61 -2.29 -1.99
C LEU A 32 -2.84 -3.33 -0.90
N LEU A 33 -3.57 -2.94 0.13
CA LEU A 33 -4.02 -3.80 1.22
C LEU A 33 -5.55 -3.81 1.27
N GLN A 34 -6.16 -4.92 1.66
CA GLN A 34 -7.62 -5.07 1.76
C GLN A 34 -8.03 -5.74 3.07
N LYS A 35 -9.18 -5.33 3.61
CA LYS A 35 -9.88 -6.03 4.70
C LYS A 35 -11.32 -6.25 4.25
N ILE A 36 -11.77 -7.51 4.24
CA ILE A 36 -13.17 -7.87 4.00
C ILE A 36 -13.87 -7.87 5.37
N LEU A 37 -15.07 -7.26 5.43
CA LEU A 37 -15.89 -7.13 6.63
C LEU A 37 -17.05 -8.13 6.64
#